data_AF-A0A1H0NRF7-F1
#
_entry.id   AF-A0A1H0NRF7-F1
#
_cell.length_a   1.000
_cell.length_b   1.000
_cell.length_c   1.000
_cell.angle_alpha   90.00
_cell.angle_beta   90.00
_cell.angle_gamma   90.00
#
_symmetry.space_group_name_H-M   'P 1'
#
loop_
_entity.id
_entity.type
_entity.pdbx_description
1 polymer ?
#
loop_
_entity_poly.entity_id
_entity_poly.type
_entity_poly.pdbx_seq_one_letter_code
_entity_poly.pdbx_strand_id
1 'polypeptide(L)'
;MTQQEPVNGFAVAAVREDGRWRCSRMDSSALSELDAAITELRQLRSTGAVFGLLAVDDEFFIILRPVPGGVALLLSDAAAALDYDIAADVLDLLRVDPPDEEDNELWPEGDLGVLSDLGMPSHELQIIVDQVDLYPDEQLQMIAQRIGFIDEFTKLLDTIEA
;
A
#
# COMPACT_ATOMS: atom_id res chain seq x y z
N MET A 1 7.28 -25.74 -11.88
CA MET A 1 7.33 -24.50 -11.12
C MET A 1 6.94 -23.43 -12.10
N THR A 2 5.67 -23.03 -12.11
CA THR A 2 5.20 -21.86 -12.86
C THR A 2 5.98 -20.68 -12.29
N GLN A 3 6.92 -20.14 -13.07
CA GLN A 3 7.53 -18.86 -12.75
C GLN A 3 6.41 -17.85 -13.00
N GLN A 4 5.76 -17.37 -11.94
CA GLN A 4 4.99 -16.12 -12.04
C GLN A 4 5.99 -15.04 -12.49
N GLU A 5 5.64 -14.28 -13.52
CA GLU A 5 6.46 -13.14 -13.93
C GLU A 5 6.61 -12.18 -12.74
N PRO A 6 7.79 -11.56 -12.56
CA PRO A 6 7.98 -10.61 -11.48
C PRO A 6 7.03 -9.43 -11.69
N VAL A 7 6.16 -9.19 -10.71
CA VAL A 7 5.27 -8.03 -10.66
C VAL A 7 6.11 -6.77 -10.56
N ASN A 8 5.88 -5.78 -11.43
CA ASN A 8 6.61 -4.51 -11.37
C ASN A 8 6.10 -3.64 -10.21
N GLY A 9 6.86 -2.59 -9.90
CA GLY A 9 6.54 -1.65 -8.83
C GLY A 9 7.44 -1.80 -7.61
N PHE A 10 6.96 -1.34 -6.45
CA PHE A 10 7.75 -1.31 -5.23
C PHE A 10 6.89 -1.52 -3.98
N ALA A 11 7.53 -2.09 -2.96
CA ALA A 11 6.96 -2.20 -1.62
C ALA A 11 7.88 -1.49 -0.62
N VAL A 12 7.33 -0.54 0.12
CA VAL A 12 8.06 0.30 1.07
C VAL A 12 7.42 0.19 2.45
N ALA A 13 8.23 -0.14 3.45
CA ALA A 13 7.86 -0.02 4.85
C ALA A 13 8.25 1.36 5.37
N ALA A 14 7.27 2.13 5.85
CA ALA A 14 7.46 3.39 6.54
C ALA A 14 7.36 3.18 8.05
N VAL A 15 8.40 3.61 8.77
CA VAL A 15 8.50 3.51 10.23
C VAL A 15 8.72 4.89 10.83
N ARG A 16 7.94 5.25 11.85
CA ARG A 16 8.14 6.46 12.66
C ARG A 16 8.64 6.08 14.05
N GLU A 17 9.88 6.41 14.38
CA GLU A 17 10.48 6.15 15.69
C GLU A 17 11.22 7.39 16.19
N ASP A 18 11.05 7.73 17.47
CA ASP A 18 11.64 8.94 18.09
C ASP A 18 11.39 10.24 17.30
N GLY A 19 10.20 10.33 16.69
CA GLY A 19 9.79 11.49 15.89
C GLY A 19 10.44 11.59 14.50
N ARG A 20 11.22 10.59 14.09
CA ARG A 20 11.88 10.52 12.79
C ARG A 20 11.27 9.44 11.91
N TRP A 21 11.21 9.71 10.62
CA TRP A 21 10.79 8.75 9.63
C TRP A 21 11.98 7.94 9.10
N ARG A 22 11.70 6.70 8.73
CA ARG A 22 12.61 5.84 7.99
C ARG A 22 11.78 5.00 7.02
N CYS A 23 12.20 4.99 5.77
CA CYS A 23 11.68 4.10 4.75
C CYS A 23 12.68 2.97 4.50
N SER A 24 12.17 1.75 4.28
CA SER A 24 12.98 0.61 3.82
C SER A 24 12.22 -0.16 2.75
N ARG A 25 12.95 -0.65 1.74
CA ARG A 25 12.40 -1.54 0.72
C ARG A 25 12.01 -2.86 1.37
N MET A 26 10.84 -3.36 1.01
CA MET A 26 10.35 -4.69 1.38
C MET A 26 10.77 -5.74 0.35
N ASP A 27 10.66 -7.02 0.69
CA ASP A 27 10.93 -8.09 -0.26
C ASP A 27 9.98 -8.01 -1.47
N SER A 28 10.44 -8.42 -2.66
CA SER A 28 9.60 -8.39 -3.87
C SER A 28 8.36 -9.27 -3.75
N SER A 29 8.40 -10.31 -2.92
CA SER A 29 7.21 -11.13 -2.61
C SER A 29 6.07 -10.32 -2.00
N ALA A 30 6.34 -9.17 -1.36
CA ALA A 30 5.30 -8.31 -0.82
C ALA A 30 4.38 -7.71 -1.90
N LEU A 31 4.79 -7.72 -3.18
CA LEU A 31 3.96 -7.26 -4.30
C LEU A 31 2.99 -8.32 -4.83
N SER A 32 3.21 -9.60 -4.50
CA SER A 32 2.38 -10.71 -4.97
C SER A 32 1.73 -11.50 -3.83
N GLU A 33 2.23 -11.40 -2.60
CA GLU A 33 1.77 -12.17 -1.45
C GLU A 33 1.46 -11.24 -0.26
N LEU A 34 0.16 -11.04 0.03
CA LEU A 34 -0.27 -10.15 1.11
C LEU A 34 0.26 -10.60 2.49
N ASP A 35 0.27 -11.90 2.74
CA ASP A 35 0.79 -12.48 3.99
C ASP A 35 2.29 -12.22 4.18
N ALA A 36 3.07 -12.18 3.08
CA ALA A 36 4.49 -11.84 3.13
C ALA A 36 4.67 -10.37 3.55
N ALA A 37 3.91 -9.45 2.93
CA ALA A 37 3.92 -8.03 3.28
C ALA A 37 3.53 -7.79 4.75
N ILE A 38 2.45 -8.42 5.23
CA ILE A 38 2.00 -8.32 6.62
C ILE A 38 3.07 -8.87 7.58
N THR A 39 3.66 -10.02 7.24
CA THR A 39 4.66 -10.68 8.07
C THR A 39 5.91 -9.82 8.21
N GLU A 40 6.39 -9.26 7.11
CA GLU A 40 7.57 -8.39 7.10
C GLU A 40 7.36 -7.15 7.98
N LEU A 41 6.23 -6.45 7.84
CA LEU A 41 5.94 -5.27 8.65
C LEU A 41 5.86 -5.60 10.15
N ARG A 42 5.28 -6.75 10.52
CA ARG A 42 5.23 -7.22 11.92
C ARG A 42 6.63 -7.51 12.49
N GLN A 43 7.61 -7.85 11.65
CA GLN A 43 8.97 -8.14 12.09
C GLN A 43 9.82 -6.89 12.36
N LEU A 44 9.40 -5.70 11.90
CA LEU A 44 10.17 -4.46 12.08
C LEU A 44 10.29 -4.00 13.54
N ARG A 45 9.50 -4.58 14.47
CA ARG A 45 9.58 -4.40 15.94
C ARG A 45 9.84 -2.94 16.39
N SER A 46 9.17 -1.97 15.75
CA SER A 46 9.26 -0.57 16.16
C SER A 46 8.33 -0.27 17.33
N THR A 47 8.69 0.74 18.11
CA THR A 47 7.85 1.27 19.20
C THR A 47 6.89 2.36 18.73
N GLY A 48 7.02 2.84 17.48
CA GLY A 48 6.11 3.82 16.90
C GLY A 48 5.30 3.28 15.73
N ALA A 49 4.95 4.15 14.79
CA ALA A 49 4.07 3.79 13.68
C ALA A 49 4.81 2.95 12.63
N VAL A 50 4.15 1.92 12.12
CA VAL A 50 4.65 1.04 11.05
C VAL A 50 3.52 0.80 10.06
N PHE A 51 3.74 1.06 8.78
CA PHE A 51 2.83 0.73 7.69
C PHE A 51 3.60 0.48 6.39
N GLY A 52 2.98 -0.25 5.48
CA GLY A 52 3.49 -0.52 4.14
C GLY A 52 2.74 0.30 3.09
N LEU A 53 3.48 0.68 2.05
CA LEU A 53 2.99 1.32 0.83
C LEU A 53 3.48 0.49 -0.35
N LEU A 54 2.56 -0.13 -1.06
CA LEU A 54 2.84 -1.01 -2.18
C LEU A 54 2.27 -0.37 -3.44
N ALA A 55 3.10 -0.06 -4.42
CA ALA A 55 2.67 0.25 -5.79
C ALA A 55 2.85 -1.02 -6.63
N VAL A 56 1.76 -1.49 -7.25
CA VAL A 56 1.70 -2.78 -7.96
C VAL A 56 1.44 -2.53 -9.43
N ASP A 57 2.41 -2.93 -10.26
CA ASP A 57 2.38 -2.92 -11.72
C ASP A 57 1.88 -1.63 -12.39
N ASP A 58 2.09 -0.48 -11.75
CA ASP A 58 1.60 0.84 -12.17
C ASP A 58 0.06 0.94 -12.29
N GLU A 59 -0.68 -0.03 -11.77
CA GLU A 59 -2.15 -0.10 -11.86
C GLU A 59 -2.86 0.30 -10.57
N PHE A 60 -2.37 -0.14 -9.41
CA PHE A 60 -2.99 0.18 -8.12
C PHE A 60 -1.97 0.25 -6.99
N PHE A 61 -2.40 0.76 -5.83
CA PHE A 61 -1.64 0.70 -4.59
C PHE A 61 -2.40 0.07 -3.44
N ILE A 62 -1.63 -0.49 -2.51
CA ILE A 62 -2.13 -1.00 -1.22
C ILE A 62 -1.43 -0.24 -0.10
N ILE A 63 -2.23 0.21 0.88
CA ILE A 63 -1.72 0.65 2.18
C ILE A 63 -2.10 -0.41 3.19
N LEU A 64 -1.11 -0.94 3.91
CA LEU A 64 -1.34 -1.93 4.95
C LEU A 64 -0.67 -1.52 6.26
N ARG A 65 -1.37 -1.74 7.36
CA ARG A 65 -0.90 -1.36 8.69
C ARG A 65 -1.21 -2.44 9.71
N PRO A 66 -0.18 -3.09 10.29
CA PRO A 66 -0.40 -3.99 11.42
C PRO A 66 -1.07 -3.24 12.59
N VAL A 67 -2.19 -3.78 13.07
CA VAL A 67 -2.93 -3.27 14.22
C VAL A 67 -3.17 -4.40 15.23
N PRO A 68 -3.47 -4.10 16.51
CA PRO A 68 -3.80 -5.14 17.48
C PRO A 68 -4.92 -6.06 16.96
N GLY A 69 -4.62 -7.37 16.86
CA GLY A 69 -5.60 -8.37 16.44
C GLY A 69 -5.80 -8.51 14.92
N GLY A 70 -5.06 -7.79 14.08
CA GLY A 70 -5.23 -7.89 12.62
C GLY A 70 -4.29 -7.00 11.81
N VAL A 71 -4.83 -6.46 10.73
CA VAL A 71 -4.21 -5.49 9.82
C VAL A 71 -5.32 -4.57 9.32
N ALA A 72 -5.04 -3.27 9.26
CA ALA A 72 -5.89 -2.32 8.54
C ALA A 72 -5.35 -2.20 7.11
N LEU A 73 -6.25 -2.26 6.13
CA LEU A 73 -5.94 -2.29 4.70
C LEU A 73 -6.72 -1.21 3.97
N LEU A 74 -6.10 -0.62 2.97
CA LEU A 74 -6.75 0.17 1.92
C LEU A 74 -6.22 -0.33 0.58
N LEU A 75 -7.13 -0.66 -0.33
CA LEU A 75 -6.88 -0.95 -1.73
C LEU A 75 -7.39 0.24 -2.55
N SER A 76 -6.56 0.80 -3.43
CA SER A 76 -6.95 1.97 -4.23
C SER A 76 -7.93 1.64 -5.35
N ASP A 77 -7.87 0.41 -5.85
CA ASP A 77 -8.73 -0.11 -6.91
C ASP A 77 -9.10 -1.57 -6.65
N ALA A 78 -10.38 -1.82 -6.40
CA ALA A 78 -10.91 -3.16 -6.18
C ALA A 78 -11.09 -3.96 -7.48
N ALA A 79 -11.22 -3.30 -8.64
CA ALA A 79 -11.32 -4.00 -9.93
C ALA A 79 -10.05 -4.82 -10.23
N ALA A 80 -8.89 -4.37 -9.73
CA ALA A 80 -7.63 -5.10 -9.81
C ALA A 80 -7.68 -6.53 -9.23
N ALA A 81 -8.66 -6.87 -8.39
CA ALA A 81 -8.84 -8.24 -7.90
C ALA A 81 -9.22 -9.25 -9.00
N LEU A 82 -9.63 -8.79 -10.19
CA LEU A 82 -9.87 -9.64 -11.36
C LEU A 82 -8.57 -10.19 -11.95
N ASP A 83 -7.49 -9.42 -11.86
CA ASP A 83 -6.22 -9.72 -12.53
C ASP A 83 -5.06 -10.03 -11.56
N TYR A 84 -5.17 -9.60 -10.29
CA TYR A 84 -4.09 -9.70 -9.29
C TYR A 84 -4.50 -10.44 -8.03
N ASP A 85 -3.82 -11.55 -7.76
CA ASP A 85 -4.01 -12.38 -6.55
C ASP A 85 -3.90 -11.55 -5.25
N ILE A 86 -2.95 -10.60 -5.19
CA ILE A 86 -2.78 -9.76 -3.99
C ILE A 86 -3.97 -8.82 -3.73
N ALA A 87 -4.62 -8.32 -4.78
CA ALA A 87 -5.81 -7.48 -4.65
C ALA A 87 -7.01 -8.34 -4.21
N ALA A 88 -7.15 -9.55 -4.76
CA ALA A 88 -8.15 -10.51 -4.31
C ALA A 88 -7.96 -10.90 -2.83
N ASP A 89 -6.73 -11.15 -2.40
CA ASP A 89 -6.39 -11.42 -0.99
C ASP A 89 -6.77 -10.25 -0.06
N VAL A 90 -6.63 -9.00 -0.53
CA VAL A 90 -7.05 -7.82 0.22
C VAL A 90 -8.56 -7.80 0.40
N LEU A 91 -9.35 -8.02 -0.67
CA LEU A 91 -10.81 -8.06 -0.60
C LEU A 91 -11.31 -9.19 0.31
N ASP A 92 -10.71 -10.37 0.20
CA ASP A 92 -11.01 -11.53 1.06
C ASP A 92 -10.77 -11.20 2.54
N LEU A 93 -9.66 -10.52 2.86
CA LEU A 93 -9.35 -10.15 4.24
C LEU A 93 -10.30 -9.06 4.76
N LEU A 94 -10.71 -8.14 3.89
CA LEU A 94 -11.74 -7.11 4.18
C LEU A 94 -13.16 -7.70 4.25
N ARG A 95 -13.36 -8.92 3.75
CA ARG A 95 -14.68 -9.57 3.57
C ARG A 95 -15.60 -8.77 2.66
N VAL A 96 -15.03 -8.23 1.60
CA VAL A 96 -15.74 -7.54 0.52
C VAL A 96 -15.97 -8.54 -0.60
N ASP A 97 -17.14 -8.48 -1.24
CA ASP A 97 -17.42 -9.34 -2.39
C ASP A 97 -16.50 -8.94 -3.56
N PRO A 98 -15.94 -9.90 -4.31
CA PRO A 98 -15.09 -9.60 -5.45
C PRO A 98 -15.87 -8.83 -6.53
N PRO A 99 -15.17 -8.01 -7.36
CA PRO A 99 -15.78 -7.33 -8.50
C PRO A 99 -16.39 -8.31 -9.50
N ASP A 100 -17.41 -7.88 -10.24
CA ASP A 100 -17.95 -8.65 -11.37
C ASP A 100 -16.96 -8.60 -12.55
N GLU A 101 -16.92 -9.64 -13.39
CA GLU A 101 -16.01 -9.70 -14.56
C GLU A 101 -16.23 -8.56 -15.59
N GLU A 102 -17.35 -7.84 -15.51
CA GLU A 102 -17.67 -6.71 -16.38
C GLU A 102 -17.29 -5.34 -15.77
N ASP A 103 -16.84 -5.30 -14.51
CA ASP A 103 -16.48 -4.08 -13.81
C ASP A 103 -15.12 -3.56 -14.28
N ASN A 104 -15.12 -2.34 -14.80
CA ASN A 104 -13.90 -1.63 -15.25
C ASN A 104 -13.80 -0.24 -14.60
N GLU A 105 -14.65 0.05 -13.63
CA GLU A 105 -14.59 1.29 -12.85
C GLU A 105 -13.47 1.17 -11.82
N LEU A 106 -12.82 2.27 -11.47
CA LEU A 106 -11.81 2.29 -10.41
C LEU A 106 -12.47 2.78 -9.13
N TRP A 107 -12.48 1.95 -8.09
CA TRP A 107 -12.99 2.34 -6.77
C TRP A 107 -12.16 1.74 -5.64
N PRO A 108 -11.96 2.50 -4.55
CA PRO A 108 -11.21 1.98 -3.42
C PRO A 108 -12.05 1.15 -2.46
N GLU A 109 -11.37 0.24 -1.76
CA GLU A 109 -11.94 -0.58 -0.70
C GLU A 109 -11.08 -0.59 0.56
N GLY A 110 -11.73 -0.74 1.72
CA GLY A 110 -11.06 -0.80 3.03
C GLY A 110 -11.08 0.50 3.82
N ASP A 111 -10.03 0.72 4.62
CA ASP A 111 -9.97 1.76 5.64
C ASP A 111 -9.28 3.04 5.13
N LEU A 112 -10.09 4.00 4.65
CA LEU A 112 -9.62 5.35 4.32
C LEU A 112 -9.05 6.10 5.55
N GLY A 113 -9.34 5.64 6.76
CA GLY A 113 -8.78 6.15 8.01
C GLY A 113 -7.42 5.58 8.40
N VAL A 114 -6.82 4.68 7.60
CA VAL A 114 -5.63 3.90 7.98
C VAL A 114 -4.41 4.74 8.41
N LEU A 115 -4.33 5.99 7.96
CA LEU A 115 -3.26 6.95 8.27
C LEU A 115 -3.73 8.18 9.07
N SER A 116 -4.95 8.18 9.61
CA SER A 116 -5.55 9.36 10.26
C SER A 116 -4.80 9.87 11.49
N ASP A 117 -4.29 8.98 12.34
CA ASP A 117 -3.46 9.34 13.50
C ASP A 117 -2.07 9.85 13.13
N LEU A 118 -1.66 9.70 11.86
CA LEU A 118 -0.40 10.22 11.34
C LEU A 118 -0.56 11.60 10.67
N GLY A 119 -1.76 12.16 10.71
CA GLY A 119 -2.06 13.49 10.15
C GLY A 119 -2.61 13.45 8.72
N MET A 120 -3.10 12.28 8.26
CA MET A 120 -3.76 12.07 6.97
C MET A 120 -5.24 11.69 7.18
N PRO A 121 -6.16 12.67 7.29
CA PRO A 121 -7.58 12.39 7.48
C PRO A 121 -8.21 11.63 6.31
N SER A 122 -9.25 10.84 6.57
CA SER A 122 -9.91 10.01 5.54
C SER A 122 -10.36 10.76 4.29
N HIS A 123 -10.90 11.97 4.44
CA HIS A 123 -11.34 12.78 3.30
C HIS A 123 -10.17 13.29 2.44
N GLU A 124 -9.00 13.51 3.04
CA GLU A 124 -7.81 13.87 2.26
C GLU A 124 -7.26 12.65 1.54
N LEU A 125 -7.34 11.46 2.15
CA LEU A 125 -6.88 10.23 1.53
C LEU A 125 -7.76 9.86 0.34
N GLN A 126 -9.08 10.01 0.51
CA GLN A 126 -10.04 9.88 -0.58
C GLN A 126 -9.69 10.78 -1.76
N ILE A 127 -9.37 12.06 -1.53
CA ILE A 127 -9.02 12.99 -2.61
C ILE A 127 -7.83 12.48 -3.44
N ILE A 128 -6.81 11.90 -2.79
CA ILE A 128 -5.62 11.37 -3.48
C ILE A 128 -6.00 10.10 -4.25
N VAL A 129 -6.74 9.18 -3.62
CA VAL A 129 -7.20 7.93 -4.23
C VAL A 129 -8.06 8.20 -5.47
N ASP A 130 -8.93 9.22 -5.41
CA ASP A 130 -9.79 9.66 -6.52
C ASP A 130 -9.00 10.29 -7.69
N GLN A 131 -7.69 10.52 -7.56
CA GLN A 131 -6.84 10.97 -8.67
C GLN A 131 -6.50 9.81 -9.61
N VAL A 132 -7.50 9.23 -10.26
CA VAL A 132 -7.36 8.08 -11.18
C VAL A 132 -6.49 8.36 -12.42
N ASP A 133 -6.18 9.62 -12.70
CA ASP A 133 -5.28 10.03 -13.78
C ASP A 133 -3.79 9.93 -13.39
N LEU A 134 -3.48 9.72 -12.10
CA LEU A 134 -2.11 9.61 -11.60
C LEU A 134 -1.70 8.14 -11.47
N TYR A 135 -0.40 7.89 -11.63
CA TYR A 135 0.14 6.57 -11.35
C TYR A 135 0.15 6.28 -9.83
N PRO A 136 0.12 5.00 -9.42
CA PRO A 136 0.11 4.62 -8.01
C PRO A 136 1.30 5.19 -7.22
N ASP A 137 2.49 5.27 -7.83
CA ASP A 137 3.67 5.86 -7.20
C ASP A 137 3.50 7.36 -6.95
N GLU A 138 2.90 8.11 -7.88
CA GLU A 138 2.59 9.53 -7.73
C GLU A 138 1.59 9.77 -6.59
N GLN A 139 0.54 8.95 -6.50
CA GLN A 139 -0.43 8.99 -5.40
C GLN A 139 0.25 8.70 -4.05
N LEU A 140 1.12 7.68 -3.99
CA LEU A 140 1.90 7.36 -2.78
C LEU A 140 2.88 8.48 -2.39
N GLN A 141 3.50 9.15 -3.37
CA GLN A 141 4.33 10.34 -3.12
C GLN A 141 3.52 11.49 -2.52
N MET A 142 2.29 11.75 -2.99
CA MET A 142 1.40 12.74 -2.39
C MET A 142 1.07 12.40 -0.94
N ILE A 143 0.80 11.12 -0.63
CA ILE A 143 0.57 10.64 0.74
C ILE A 143 1.83 10.88 1.61
N ALA A 144 3.00 10.52 1.10
CA ALA A 144 4.27 10.73 1.80
C ALA A 144 4.56 12.19 2.10
N GLN A 145 4.28 13.07 1.14
CA GLN A 145 4.39 14.52 1.30
C GLN A 145 3.43 15.04 2.36
N ARG A 146 2.18 14.57 2.37
CA ARG A 146 1.15 15.06 3.30
C ARG A 146 1.40 14.65 4.75
N ILE A 147 1.98 13.47 4.97
CA ILE A 147 2.36 12.95 6.30
C ILE A 147 3.73 13.51 6.75
N GLY A 148 4.60 13.86 5.79
CA GLY A 148 5.89 14.50 6.06
C GLY A 148 7.08 13.53 6.12
N PHE A 149 7.10 12.51 5.26
CA PHE A 149 8.23 11.59 5.08
C PHE A 149 8.69 11.47 3.62
N ILE A 150 8.34 12.45 2.78
CA ILE A 150 8.67 12.44 1.34
C ILE A 150 10.18 12.35 1.09
N ASP A 151 11.00 13.03 1.88
CA ASP A 151 12.46 13.03 1.70
C ASP A 151 13.04 11.61 1.87
N GLU A 152 12.58 10.86 2.88
CA GLU A 152 12.97 9.47 3.09
C GLU A 152 12.39 8.53 2.03
N PHE A 153 11.18 8.82 1.56
CA PHE A 153 10.49 8.03 0.55
C PHE A 153 11.15 8.15 -0.83
N THR A 154 11.28 9.37 -1.37
CA THR A 154 11.90 9.62 -2.68
C THR A 154 13.35 9.13 -2.71
N LYS A 155 14.12 9.36 -1.64
CA LYS A 155 15.49 8.84 -1.56
C LYS A 155 15.57 7.32 -1.68
N LEU A 156 14.57 6.60 -1.15
CA LEU A 156 14.49 5.16 -1.30
C LEU A 156 14.10 4.77 -2.72
N LEU A 157 13.11 5.45 -3.33
CA LEU A 157 12.69 5.20 -4.71
C LEU A 157 13.84 5.39 -5.70
N ASP A 158 14.64 6.47 -5.55
CA ASP A 158 15.85 6.71 -6.34
C ASP A 158 16.84 5.53 -6.30
N THR A 159 16.82 4.73 -5.23
CA THR A 159 17.68 3.54 -5.08
C THR A 159 17.03 2.27 -5.65
N ILE A 160 15.71 2.24 -5.76
CA ILE A 160 14.93 1.11 -6.33
C ILE A 160 14.98 1.16 -7.86
N GLU A 161 14.96 2.36 -8.43
CA GLU A 161 14.91 2.62 -9.87
C GLU A 161 16.30 2.75 -10.54
N ALA A 162 17.37 2.81 -9.75
CA ALA A 162 18.76 2.95 -10.22
C ALA A 162 19.42 1.62 -10.60
#